data_AF-A0A929JB65-F1
#
_entry.id   AF-A0A929JB65-F1
#
_cell.length_a   1.000
_cell.length_b   1.000
_cell.length_c   1.000
_cell.angle_alpha   90.00
_cell.angle_beta   90.00
_cell.angle_gamma   90.00
#
_symmetry.space_group_name_H-M   'P 1'
#
loop_
_entity.id
_entity.type
_entity.pdbx_description
1 polymer ?
#
loop_
_entity_poly.entity_id
_entity_poly.type
_entity_poly.pdbx_seq_one_letter_code
_entity_poly.pdbx_strand_id
1 'polypeptide(L)'
;MTQTNCLSSSRFINLLLLLSTLLISVLSGSVLAEKTVSGFDHFSTGFPLIGRHEFIDCSDCHIAGQFAGTPMDCGICHNGIRAPGKNLDHVDSNNFCDDCHTERTWLGAKFNHIEIQKVCQECHNNVLVFGKSPSHMLTSDICEDCHNTIVFNRAKVDHVSVIGLCDSCHNGVTATGKPADHIPTTLQCNACHTTFTWQGATVPAP
;
A
#
# COMPACT_ATOMS: atom_id res chain seq x y z
N MET A 1 73.61 62.42 24.71
CA MET A 1 74.84 62.41 23.89
C MET A 1 74.75 61.25 22.92
N THR A 2 74.94 61.52 21.61
CA THR A 2 75.46 60.65 20.53
C THR A 2 74.86 59.25 20.36
N GLN A 3 74.08 58.97 19.31
CA GLN A 3 74.42 58.71 17.89
C GLN A 3 74.43 57.20 17.53
N THR A 4 73.73 56.91 16.42
CA THR A 4 74.05 55.94 15.34
C THR A 4 73.92 54.41 15.53
N ASN A 5 72.95 53.87 14.76
CA ASN A 5 73.04 52.81 13.74
C ASN A 5 73.51 51.39 14.12
N CYS A 6 72.68 50.38 13.81
CA CYS A 6 72.77 49.61 12.56
C CYS A 6 71.83 48.39 12.60
N LEU A 7 70.94 48.30 11.61
CA LEU A 7 70.16 47.10 11.31
C LEU A 7 71.08 46.01 10.75
N SER A 8 71.02 44.81 11.34
CA SER A 8 71.66 43.60 10.81
C SER A 8 70.77 42.95 9.74
N SER A 9 71.32 42.89 8.53
CA SER A 9 70.78 42.36 7.27
C SER A 9 70.38 40.87 7.28
N SER A 10 70.47 40.16 8.41
CA SER A 10 70.33 38.69 8.44
C SER A 10 68.92 38.19 8.80
N ARG A 11 67.96 39.08 9.09
CA ARG A 11 66.58 38.68 9.43
C ARG A 11 65.58 38.72 8.26
N PHE A 12 65.90 39.40 7.15
CA PHE A 12 65.03 39.46 5.98
C PHE A 12 65.23 38.29 5.00
N ILE A 13 66.44 37.71 4.93
CA ILE A 13 66.72 36.57 4.05
C ILE A 13 66.04 35.29 4.57
N ASN A 14 65.98 35.10 5.89
CA ASN A 14 65.30 33.95 6.50
C ASN A 14 63.77 34.00 6.37
N LEU A 15 63.17 35.19 6.26
CA LEU A 15 61.71 35.31 6.08
C LEU A 15 61.27 35.05 4.62
N LEU A 16 62.12 35.37 3.63
CA LEU A 16 61.88 35.06 2.22
C LEU A 16 62.06 33.57 1.89
N LEU A 17 63.02 32.88 2.53
CA LEU A 17 63.23 31.43 2.37
C LEU A 17 62.15 30.57 3.06
N LEU A 18 61.49 31.09 4.10
CA LEU A 18 60.35 30.44 4.77
C LEU A 18 59.02 30.65 4.01
N LEU A 19 58.86 31.74 3.25
CA LEU A 19 57.70 31.91 2.36
C LEU A 19 57.82 31.14 1.04
N SER A 20 59.02 30.89 0.53
CA SER A 20 59.20 30.08 -0.70
C SER A 20 59.00 28.58 -0.48
N THR A 21 59.28 28.07 0.72
CA THR A 21 59.02 26.65 1.05
C THR A 21 57.58 26.38 1.46
N LEU A 22 56.85 27.41 1.95
CA LEU A 22 55.42 27.32 2.23
C LEU A 22 54.56 27.42 0.95
N LEU A 23 55.07 27.97 -0.16
CA LEU A 23 54.33 28.02 -1.43
C LEU A 23 54.50 26.75 -2.29
N ILE A 24 55.62 26.01 -2.14
CA ILE A 24 55.85 24.77 -2.90
C ILE A 24 55.06 23.59 -2.29
N SER A 25 54.75 23.62 -0.99
CA SER A 25 53.88 22.63 -0.36
C SER A 25 52.39 22.80 -0.68
N VAL A 26 51.97 23.89 -1.36
CA VAL A 26 50.60 24.07 -1.85
C VAL A 26 50.45 23.65 -3.33
N LEU A 27 51.55 23.44 -4.05
CA LEU A 27 51.54 23.02 -5.47
C LEU A 27 51.84 21.52 -5.68
N SER A 28 52.31 20.82 -4.64
CA SER A 28 52.10 19.37 -4.53
C SER A 28 50.70 19.13 -3.98
N GLY A 29 49.70 19.65 -4.68
CA GLY A 29 48.38 19.03 -4.65
C GLY A 29 48.61 17.58 -5.03
N SER A 30 48.71 16.73 -4.01
CA SER A 30 48.31 15.35 -4.17
C SER A 30 46.90 15.46 -4.74
N VAL A 31 46.82 15.27 -6.06
CA VAL A 31 45.73 14.56 -6.69
C VAL A 31 45.63 13.28 -5.88
N LEU A 32 44.95 13.35 -4.73
CA LEU A 32 44.22 12.22 -4.24
C LEU A 32 43.29 11.99 -5.42
N ALA A 33 43.66 11.01 -6.24
CA ALA A 33 42.72 10.38 -7.12
C ALA A 33 41.48 10.24 -6.26
N GLU A 34 40.43 10.98 -6.63
CA GLU A 34 39.10 10.66 -6.17
C GLU A 34 38.99 9.20 -6.59
N LYS A 35 39.24 8.30 -5.64
CA LYS A 35 38.89 6.91 -5.80
C LYS A 35 37.38 7.02 -5.78
N THR A 36 36.82 7.34 -6.94
CA THR A 36 35.48 6.96 -7.31
C THR A 36 35.49 5.50 -6.95
N VAL A 37 34.89 5.17 -5.80
CA VAL A 37 34.47 3.81 -5.52
C VAL A 37 33.80 3.43 -6.82
N SER A 38 34.41 2.49 -7.55
CA SER A 38 33.86 1.95 -8.78
C SER A 38 32.40 1.71 -8.46
N GLY A 39 31.53 2.55 -9.02
CA GLY A 39 30.21 2.80 -8.47
C GLY A 39 29.48 1.49 -8.40
N PHE A 40 29.45 0.89 -7.21
CA PHE A 40 28.76 -0.37 -7.03
C PHE A 40 27.28 -0.06 -7.14
N ASP A 41 26.72 -0.47 -8.26
CA ASP A 41 25.35 -0.16 -8.61
C ASP A 41 24.41 -1.19 -8.00
N HIS A 42 23.66 -0.79 -6.98
CA HIS A 42 22.63 -1.62 -6.36
C HIS A 42 21.51 -1.99 -7.34
N PHE A 43 21.32 -1.26 -8.44
CA PHE A 43 20.37 -1.68 -9.48
C PHE A 43 20.78 -3.01 -10.15
N SER A 44 22.08 -3.31 -10.21
CA SER A 44 22.59 -4.56 -10.81
C SER A 44 22.35 -5.80 -9.94
N THR A 45 22.04 -5.61 -8.65
CA THR A 45 21.81 -6.73 -7.71
C THR A 45 20.35 -7.18 -7.69
N GLY A 46 19.42 -6.37 -8.22
CA GLY A 46 17.99 -6.59 -8.13
C GLY A 46 17.32 -5.90 -6.94
N PHE A 47 18.08 -5.22 -6.08
CA PHE A 47 17.54 -4.41 -4.98
C PHE A 47 18.04 -2.96 -5.08
N PRO A 48 17.38 -2.11 -5.88
CA PRO A 48 17.78 -0.70 -6.00
C PRO A 48 17.50 0.04 -4.69
N LEU A 49 18.48 0.81 -4.21
CA LEU A 49 18.29 1.69 -3.05
C LEU A 49 17.47 2.92 -3.45
N ILE A 50 16.15 2.78 -3.40
CA ILE A 50 15.20 3.85 -3.74
C ILE A 50 14.21 4.08 -2.60
N GLY A 51 13.60 5.27 -2.59
CA GLY A 51 12.63 5.63 -1.56
C GLY A 51 13.31 5.73 -0.20
N ARG A 52 12.75 5.10 0.84
CA ARG A 52 13.35 5.14 2.18
C ARG A 52 14.65 4.34 2.31
N HIS A 53 14.88 3.36 1.43
CA HIS A 53 16.11 2.56 1.42
C HIS A 53 17.33 3.32 0.89
N GLU A 54 17.15 4.54 0.37
CA GLU A 54 18.26 5.41 -0.06
C GLU A 54 19.06 5.97 1.14
N PHE A 55 18.47 5.99 2.34
CA PHE A 55 19.02 6.67 3.51
C PHE A 55 19.40 5.74 4.66
N ILE A 56 19.49 4.43 4.41
CA ILE A 56 19.88 3.43 5.42
C ILE A 56 21.40 3.28 5.46
N ASP A 57 21.93 2.95 6.64
CA ASP A 57 23.38 2.73 6.78
C ASP A 57 23.78 1.38 6.19
N CYS A 58 25.00 1.29 5.63
CA CYS A 58 25.50 0.06 4.99
C CYS A 58 25.42 -1.15 5.93
N SER A 59 25.70 -0.95 7.22
CA SER A 59 25.68 -1.98 8.25
C SER A 59 24.27 -2.50 8.56
N ASP A 60 23.22 -1.76 8.23
CA ASP A 60 21.85 -2.18 8.46
C ASP A 60 21.46 -3.32 7.53
N CYS A 61 22.16 -3.47 6.39
CA CYS A 61 21.99 -4.53 5.40
C CYS A 61 23.15 -5.55 5.42
N HIS A 62 24.39 -5.05 5.47
CA HIS A 62 25.62 -5.83 5.28
C HIS A 62 26.29 -6.14 6.62
N ILE A 63 25.84 -7.23 7.25
CA ILE A 63 26.32 -7.67 8.55
C ILE A 63 27.80 -8.09 8.45
N ALA A 64 28.61 -7.62 9.41
CA ALA A 64 30.06 -7.87 9.45
C ALA A 64 30.80 -7.48 8.15
N GLY A 65 30.26 -6.54 7.37
CA GLY A 65 30.84 -6.12 6.10
C GLY A 65 30.70 -7.17 4.98
N GLN A 66 29.79 -8.15 5.11
CA GLN A 66 29.47 -9.08 4.04
C GLN A 66 28.46 -8.43 3.08
N PHE A 67 28.95 -8.07 1.88
CA PHE A 67 28.15 -7.40 0.85
C PHE A 67 27.43 -8.35 -0.11
N ALA A 68 27.83 -9.62 -0.15
CA ALA A 68 27.22 -10.63 -1.00
C ALA A 68 26.20 -11.47 -0.22
N GLY A 69 25.10 -11.85 -0.87
CA GLY A 69 24.08 -12.72 -0.28
C GLY A 69 23.14 -12.02 0.71
N THR A 70 23.17 -10.69 0.80
CA THR A 70 22.16 -9.93 1.55
C THR A 70 20.78 -10.23 0.97
N PRO A 71 19.82 -10.69 1.79
CA PRO A 71 18.48 -11.02 1.30
C PRO A 71 17.75 -9.78 0.75
N MET A 72 16.99 -9.98 -0.32
CA MET A 72 16.24 -8.91 -1.01
C MET A 72 14.73 -8.97 -0.73
N ASP A 73 14.23 -10.09 -0.20
CA ASP A 73 12.81 -10.23 0.13
C ASP A 73 12.45 -9.32 1.30
N CYS A 74 11.41 -8.49 1.11
CA CYS A 74 11.03 -7.46 2.06
C CYS A 74 10.82 -8.01 3.48
N GLY A 75 10.10 -9.13 3.59
CA GLY A 75 9.74 -9.75 4.86
C GLY A 75 10.92 -10.32 5.66
N ILE A 76 12.08 -10.54 5.05
CA ILE A 76 13.27 -11.00 5.78
C ILE A 76 13.81 -9.88 6.68
N CYS A 77 13.75 -8.63 6.23
CA CYS A 77 14.15 -7.47 7.02
C CYS A 77 12.97 -6.84 7.78
N HIS A 78 11.82 -6.68 7.14
CA HIS A 78 10.58 -6.15 7.72
C HIS A 78 9.81 -7.23 8.51
N ASN A 79 10.48 -7.81 9.50
CA ASN A 79 9.98 -8.90 10.34
C ASN A 79 9.60 -8.46 11.75
N GLY A 80 9.65 -7.16 12.05
CA GLY A 80 9.39 -6.60 13.38
C GLY A 80 10.59 -6.65 14.34
N ILE A 81 11.69 -7.31 13.96
CA ILE A 81 12.94 -7.36 14.75
C ILE A 81 14.01 -6.45 14.14
N ARG A 82 14.30 -6.60 12.84
CA ARG A 82 15.33 -5.79 12.15
C ARG A 82 14.77 -4.47 11.66
N ALA A 83 13.58 -4.51 11.05
CA ALA A 83 12.81 -3.34 10.64
C ALA A 83 11.33 -3.55 10.97
N PRO A 84 10.53 -2.46 11.09
CA PRO A 84 9.10 -2.57 11.29
C PRO A 84 8.46 -3.44 10.21
N GLY A 85 7.74 -4.48 10.61
CA GLY A 85 6.97 -5.34 9.72
C GLY A 85 5.52 -4.89 9.58
N LYS A 86 4.64 -5.85 9.27
CA LYS A 86 3.18 -5.64 9.34
C LYS A 86 2.78 -5.22 10.76
N ASN A 87 2.03 -4.13 10.87
CA ASN A 87 1.46 -3.69 12.15
C ASN A 87 0.16 -4.47 12.44
N LEU A 88 -0.43 -4.24 13.62
CA LEU A 88 -1.67 -4.92 14.04
C LEU A 88 -2.89 -4.54 13.18
N ASP A 89 -2.86 -3.37 12.56
CA ASP A 89 -3.93 -2.86 11.69
C ASP A 89 -3.73 -3.27 10.22
N HIS A 90 -2.69 -4.06 9.93
CA HIS A 90 -2.38 -4.50 8.59
C HIS A 90 -3.39 -5.56 8.14
N VAL A 91 -3.84 -5.47 6.89
CA VAL A 91 -4.71 -6.50 6.30
C VAL A 91 -3.99 -7.86 6.33
N ASP A 92 -4.69 -8.89 6.78
CA ASP A 92 -4.12 -10.23 6.80
C ASP A 92 -3.83 -10.68 5.36
N SER A 93 -2.57 -10.98 5.10
CA SER A 93 -1.99 -11.08 3.76
C SER A 93 -0.76 -11.98 3.78
N ASN A 94 -0.36 -12.46 2.61
CA ASN A 94 0.88 -13.22 2.42
C ASN A 94 2.13 -12.35 2.75
N ASN A 95 3.32 -12.95 2.83
CA ASN A 95 4.55 -12.22 3.16
C ASN A 95 5.33 -11.67 1.94
N PHE A 96 4.72 -11.66 0.75
CA PHE A 96 5.24 -11.04 -0.46
C PHE A 96 4.75 -9.58 -0.51
N CYS A 97 5.50 -8.70 0.16
CA CYS A 97 5.08 -7.31 0.37
C CYS A 97 4.91 -6.53 -0.95
N ASP A 98 5.65 -6.93 -1.99
CA ASP A 98 5.65 -6.35 -3.33
C ASP A 98 4.39 -6.65 -4.15
N ASP A 99 3.56 -7.61 -3.72
CA ASP A 99 2.21 -7.81 -4.27
C ASP A 99 1.31 -6.58 -4.09
N CYS A 100 1.57 -5.82 -3.01
CA CYS A 100 0.75 -4.69 -2.60
C CYS A 100 1.53 -3.37 -2.55
N HIS A 101 2.76 -3.38 -2.03
CA HIS A 101 3.55 -2.18 -1.78
C HIS A 101 4.67 -2.03 -2.82
N THR A 102 5.10 -0.79 -3.04
CA THR A 102 6.38 -0.51 -3.70
C THR A 102 7.27 0.28 -2.75
N GLU A 103 8.56 0.31 -3.01
CA GLU A 103 9.56 1.07 -2.23
C GLU A 103 9.25 2.57 -2.17
N ARG A 104 8.48 3.06 -3.16
CA ARG A 104 8.04 4.48 -3.24
C ARG A 104 6.64 4.71 -2.69
N THR A 105 5.75 3.72 -2.75
CA THR A 105 4.32 3.88 -2.41
C THR A 105 3.90 3.02 -1.23
N TRP A 106 4.71 2.95 -0.17
CA TRP A 106 4.37 2.15 1.01
C TRP A 106 3.04 2.56 1.66
N LEU A 107 2.71 3.86 1.66
CA LEU A 107 1.44 4.40 2.17
C LEU A 107 0.25 4.31 1.18
N GLY A 108 0.42 3.63 0.05
CA GLY A 108 -0.59 3.52 -1.01
C GLY A 108 -0.53 2.17 -1.68
N ALA A 109 -0.79 1.11 -0.90
CA ALA A 109 -0.80 -0.25 -1.39
C ALA A 109 -1.83 -0.43 -2.52
N LYS A 110 -1.44 -1.16 -3.56
CA LYS A 110 -2.38 -1.68 -4.55
C LYS A 110 -3.03 -2.92 -3.96
N PHE A 111 -4.33 -2.86 -3.70
CA PHE A 111 -5.08 -3.99 -3.15
C PHE A 111 -5.89 -4.68 -4.26
N ASN A 112 -5.81 -6.00 -4.30
CA ASN A 112 -6.57 -6.85 -5.21
C ASN A 112 -7.34 -7.92 -4.42
N HIS A 113 -8.59 -8.16 -4.78
CA HIS A 113 -9.47 -9.11 -4.10
C HIS A 113 -9.29 -10.57 -4.57
N ILE A 114 -8.49 -10.85 -5.63
CA ILE A 114 -8.38 -12.19 -6.24
C ILE A 114 -7.86 -13.26 -5.26
N GLU A 115 -6.98 -12.90 -4.33
CA GLU A 115 -6.34 -13.84 -3.40
C GLU A 115 -6.91 -13.79 -1.97
N ILE A 116 -8.03 -13.09 -1.77
CA ILE A 116 -8.61 -12.95 -0.44
C ILE A 116 -9.32 -14.24 -0.04
N GLN A 117 -8.83 -14.85 1.04
CA GLN A 117 -9.37 -16.08 1.62
C GLN A 117 -10.34 -15.84 2.78
N LYS A 118 -10.44 -14.61 3.26
CA LYS A 118 -11.33 -14.20 4.35
C LYS A 118 -12.75 -13.93 3.85
N VAL A 119 -13.73 -14.10 4.73
CA VAL A 119 -15.12 -13.73 4.44
C VAL A 119 -15.23 -12.20 4.34
N CYS A 120 -16.09 -11.71 3.44
CA CYS A 120 -16.15 -10.30 3.08
C CYS A 120 -16.37 -9.38 4.29
N GLN A 121 -17.19 -9.82 5.26
CA GLN A 121 -17.58 -9.01 6.42
C GLN A 121 -16.43 -8.83 7.41
N GLU A 122 -15.37 -9.63 7.36
CA GLU A 122 -14.21 -9.40 8.23
C GLU A 122 -13.52 -8.07 7.93
N CYS A 123 -13.60 -7.59 6.68
CA CYS A 123 -13.06 -6.30 6.27
C CYS A 123 -14.16 -5.25 6.01
N HIS A 124 -15.26 -5.64 5.37
CA HIS A 124 -16.39 -4.76 5.05
C HIS A 124 -17.37 -4.62 6.23
N ASN A 125 -16.85 -4.23 7.40
CA ASN A 125 -17.54 -4.14 8.68
C ASN A 125 -17.83 -2.71 9.16
N ASN A 126 -17.59 -1.70 8.31
CA ASN A 126 -17.67 -0.27 8.66
C ASN A 126 -16.62 0.19 9.69
N VAL A 127 -15.67 -0.66 10.06
CA VAL A 127 -14.50 -0.30 10.89
C VAL A 127 -13.26 -0.20 10.00
N LEU A 128 -12.95 -1.27 9.28
CA LEU A 128 -11.79 -1.32 8.37
C LEU A 128 -12.14 -0.72 7.01
N VAL A 129 -13.24 -1.18 6.42
CA VAL A 129 -13.74 -0.73 5.12
C VAL A 129 -15.26 -0.65 5.16
N PHE A 130 -15.84 0.23 4.34
CA PHE A 130 -17.29 0.37 4.26
C PHE A 130 -17.97 -0.95 3.90
N GLY A 131 -18.97 -1.32 4.68
CA GLY A 131 -19.81 -2.49 4.42
C GLY A 131 -21.04 -2.16 3.58
N LYS A 132 -22.12 -2.90 3.82
CA LYS A 132 -23.44 -2.61 3.23
C LYS A 132 -23.86 -1.19 3.63
N SER A 133 -24.11 -0.35 2.62
CA SER A 133 -24.64 1.01 2.84
C SER A 133 -26.06 0.98 3.44
N PRO A 134 -26.54 2.06 4.08
CA PRO A 134 -27.92 2.16 4.54
C PRO A 134 -28.97 2.01 3.43
N SER A 135 -28.61 2.31 2.18
CA SER A 135 -29.45 2.13 0.99
C SER A 135 -29.31 0.74 0.34
N HIS A 136 -28.51 -0.15 0.92
CA HIS A 136 -28.36 -1.51 0.41
C HIS A 136 -29.67 -2.29 0.60
N MET A 137 -29.98 -3.15 -0.35
CA MET A 137 -31.11 -4.09 -0.25
C MET A 137 -31.00 -4.96 1.02
N LEU A 138 -32.13 -5.27 1.64
CA LEU A 138 -32.18 -6.24 2.75
C LEU A 138 -31.81 -7.64 2.23
N THR A 139 -30.67 -8.15 2.69
CA THR A 139 -30.02 -9.38 2.19
C THR A 139 -29.32 -10.11 3.33
N SER A 140 -29.09 -11.42 3.15
CA SER A 140 -28.17 -12.21 3.98
C SER A 140 -26.75 -11.65 3.90
N ASP A 141 -25.87 -12.07 4.81
CA ASP A 141 -24.46 -11.67 4.77
C ASP A 141 -23.60 -12.57 3.86
N ILE A 142 -24.19 -13.35 2.96
CA ILE A 142 -23.44 -14.08 1.93
C ILE A 142 -23.26 -13.15 0.73
N CYS A 143 -22.13 -12.46 0.66
CA CYS A 143 -21.90 -11.39 -0.31
C CYS A 143 -21.76 -11.93 -1.74
N GLU A 144 -21.12 -13.08 -1.87
CA GLU A 144 -20.81 -13.78 -3.13
C GLU A 144 -22.04 -14.30 -3.87
N ASP A 145 -23.19 -14.40 -3.21
CA ASP A 145 -24.46 -14.73 -3.86
C ASP A 145 -24.90 -13.62 -4.83
N CYS A 146 -24.53 -12.37 -4.50
CA CYS A 146 -24.92 -11.19 -5.26
C CYS A 146 -23.76 -10.52 -5.99
N HIS A 147 -22.61 -10.43 -5.33
CA HIS A 147 -21.46 -9.65 -5.78
C HIS A 147 -20.31 -10.56 -6.21
N ASN A 148 -19.48 -10.06 -7.11
CA ASN A 148 -18.16 -10.62 -7.36
C ASN A 148 -17.09 -9.54 -7.22
N THR A 149 -15.84 -9.97 -7.08
CA THR A 149 -14.69 -9.11 -6.79
C THR A 149 -14.20 -8.30 -8.00
N ILE A 150 -14.71 -8.57 -9.21
CA ILE A 150 -14.30 -7.89 -10.45
C ILE A 150 -15.25 -6.73 -10.78
N VAL A 151 -16.57 -6.96 -10.69
CA VAL A 151 -17.62 -5.99 -10.99
C VAL A 151 -18.57 -5.83 -9.81
N PHE A 152 -18.03 -5.52 -8.63
CA PHE A 152 -18.76 -5.49 -7.37
C PHE A 152 -20.05 -4.65 -7.41
N ASN A 153 -20.04 -3.52 -8.13
CA ASN A 153 -21.19 -2.62 -8.25
C ASN A 153 -22.35 -3.17 -9.11
N ARG A 154 -22.17 -4.34 -9.76
CA ARG A 154 -23.22 -5.02 -10.52
C ARG A 154 -23.64 -6.28 -9.77
N ALA A 155 -24.57 -6.11 -8.83
CA ALA A 155 -25.16 -7.24 -8.13
C ALA A 155 -26.07 -8.04 -9.06
N LYS A 156 -25.99 -9.36 -8.99
CA LYS A 156 -27.03 -10.26 -9.49
C LYS A 156 -27.95 -10.59 -8.33
N VAL A 157 -29.25 -10.34 -8.49
CA VAL A 157 -30.22 -10.64 -7.43
C VAL A 157 -31.07 -11.83 -7.85
N ASP A 158 -31.15 -12.81 -6.97
CA ASP A 158 -32.16 -13.86 -6.98
C ASP A 158 -32.97 -13.83 -5.68
N HIS A 159 -33.84 -14.82 -5.47
CA HIS A 159 -34.68 -14.88 -4.28
C HIS A 159 -34.08 -15.68 -3.12
N VAL A 160 -32.84 -16.18 -3.24
CA VAL A 160 -32.21 -17.07 -2.25
C VAL A 160 -31.73 -16.28 -1.04
N SER A 161 -31.03 -15.16 -1.28
CA SER A 161 -30.35 -14.39 -0.24
C SER A 161 -30.95 -13.00 0.02
N VAL A 162 -32.13 -12.70 -0.54
CA VAL A 162 -32.91 -11.49 -0.23
C VAL A 162 -33.84 -11.72 0.95
N ILE A 163 -34.06 -10.69 1.75
CA ILE A 163 -34.88 -10.75 2.96
C ILE A 163 -35.90 -9.61 2.94
N GLY A 164 -37.10 -9.88 3.45
CA GLY A 164 -38.14 -8.87 3.64
C GLY A 164 -39.45 -9.23 2.98
N LEU A 165 -40.36 -8.25 2.94
CA LEU A 165 -41.66 -8.39 2.30
C LEU A 165 -41.54 -8.20 0.79
N CYS A 166 -42.35 -8.91 0.02
CA CYS A 166 -42.30 -8.90 -1.44
C CYS A 166 -42.53 -7.48 -1.99
N ASP A 167 -43.51 -6.76 -1.43
CA ASP A 167 -43.87 -5.40 -1.84
C ASP A 167 -42.81 -4.34 -1.48
N SER A 168 -41.96 -4.60 -0.50
CA SER A 168 -40.86 -3.70 -0.15
C SER A 168 -39.87 -3.50 -1.30
N CYS A 169 -39.70 -4.53 -2.14
CA CYS A 169 -38.85 -4.48 -3.33
C CYS A 169 -39.67 -4.40 -4.62
N HIS A 170 -40.76 -5.16 -4.75
CA HIS A 170 -41.67 -5.13 -5.90
C HIS A 170 -42.65 -3.96 -5.80
N ASN A 171 -42.09 -2.74 -5.71
CA ASN A 171 -42.80 -1.47 -5.55
C ASN A 171 -42.83 -0.64 -6.85
N GLY A 172 -42.26 -1.16 -7.95
CA GLY A 172 -42.14 -0.43 -9.22
C GLY A 172 -40.92 0.49 -9.32
N VAL A 173 -40.11 0.60 -8.25
CA VAL A 173 -38.86 1.36 -8.21
C VAL A 173 -37.66 0.41 -8.14
N THR A 174 -37.61 -0.46 -7.12
CA THR A 174 -36.49 -1.39 -6.91
C THR A 174 -36.61 -2.60 -7.83
N ALA A 175 -37.81 -3.17 -7.92
CA ALA A 175 -38.16 -4.26 -8.82
C ALA A 175 -39.57 -4.04 -9.37
N THR A 176 -39.89 -4.73 -10.46
CA THR A 176 -41.22 -4.69 -11.08
C THR A 176 -42.29 -5.02 -10.06
N GLY A 177 -43.25 -4.10 -9.87
CA GLY A 177 -44.37 -4.30 -8.96
C GLY A 177 -45.54 -5.05 -9.58
N LYS A 178 -46.71 -4.91 -8.97
CA LYS A 178 -47.98 -5.44 -9.51
C LYS A 178 -48.27 -4.80 -10.88
N PRO A 179 -48.53 -5.57 -11.95
CA PRO A 179 -48.91 -5.02 -13.24
C PRO A 179 -50.31 -4.38 -13.18
N ALA A 180 -50.66 -3.57 -14.18
CA ALA A 180 -51.90 -2.79 -14.20
C ALA A 180 -53.17 -3.65 -14.19
N ASP A 181 -53.10 -4.88 -14.67
CA ASP A 181 -54.16 -5.88 -14.73
C ASP A 181 -54.20 -6.81 -13.50
N HIS A 182 -53.38 -6.57 -12.49
CA HIS A 182 -53.37 -7.36 -11.26
C HIS A 182 -54.67 -7.19 -10.46
N ILE A 183 -55.19 -8.29 -9.91
CA ILE A 183 -56.40 -8.28 -9.06
C ILE A 183 -56.17 -7.37 -7.83
N PRO A 184 -57.09 -6.45 -7.49
CA PRO A 184 -56.93 -5.60 -6.32
C PRO A 184 -56.79 -6.42 -5.04
N THR A 185 -55.69 -6.22 -4.30
CA THR A 185 -55.42 -6.90 -3.03
C THR A 185 -54.45 -6.11 -2.16
N THR A 186 -54.68 -6.16 -0.85
CA THR A 186 -53.79 -5.63 0.20
C THR A 186 -52.96 -6.73 0.87
N LEU A 187 -53.17 -8.00 0.52
CA LEU A 187 -52.39 -9.12 1.03
C LEU A 187 -50.96 -9.10 0.48
N GLN A 188 -50.03 -9.70 1.23
CA GLN A 188 -48.67 -9.96 0.76
C GLN A 188 -48.66 -10.95 -0.40
N CYS A 189 -47.66 -10.82 -1.29
CA CYS A 189 -47.60 -11.59 -2.53
C CYS A 189 -47.56 -13.11 -2.29
N ASN A 190 -46.91 -13.55 -1.21
CA ASN A 190 -46.79 -14.96 -0.83
C ASN A 190 -48.12 -15.64 -0.44
N ALA A 191 -49.21 -14.89 -0.27
CA ALA A 191 -50.54 -15.46 -0.08
C ALA A 191 -51.06 -16.16 -1.35
N CYS A 192 -50.57 -15.75 -2.52
CA CYS A 192 -51.02 -16.28 -3.81
C CYS A 192 -49.86 -16.77 -4.70
N HIS A 193 -48.65 -16.22 -4.54
CA HIS A 193 -47.49 -16.51 -5.37
C HIS A 193 -46.39 -17.24 -4.62
N THR A 194 -45.61 -18.03 -5.36
CA THR A 194 -44.29 -18.50 -4.91
C THR A 194 -43.20 -17.86 -5.76
N THR A 195 -41.97 -17.87 -5.28
CA THR A 195 -40.80 -17.39 -6.05
C THR A 195 -40.54 -18.20 -7.32
N PHE A 196 -41.09 -19.42 -7.43
CA PHE A 196 -40.96 -20.30 -8.60
C PHE A 196 -42.13 -20.19 -9.58
N THR A 197 -43.33 -19.82 -9.12
CA THR A 197 -44.57 -19.82 -9.92
C THR A 197 -45.24 -18.45 -9.97
N TRP A 198 -44.51 -17.43 -10.44
CA TRP A 198 -45.04 -16.06 -10.54
C TRP A 198 -46.20 -15.90 -11.54
N GLN A 199 -46.35 -16.81 -12.51
CA GLN A 199 -47.44 -16.80 -13.50
C GLN A 199 -48.73 -17.50 -13.05
N GLY A 200 -48.72 -18.27 -11.97
CA GLY A 200 -49.86 -19.08 -11.52
C GLY A 200 -50.21 -18.76 -10.08
N ALA A 201 -50.94 -17.66 -9.87
CA ALA A 201 -51.41 -17.29 -8.55
C ALA A 201 -52.58 -18.21 -8.14
N THR A 202 -52.51 -18.86 -6.98
CA THR A 202 -53.68 -19.54 -6.41
C THR A 202 -54.47 -18.52 -5.60
N VAL A 203 -55.72 -18.24 -5.98
CA VAL A 203 -56.61 -17.40 -5.18
C VAL A 203 -57.17 -18.26 -4.04
N PRO A 204 -56.96 -17.91 -2.76
CA PRO A 204 -57.60 -18.63 -1.66
C PRO A 204 -59.12 -18.55 -1.80
N ALA A 205 -59.81 -19.69 -1.60
CA ALA A 205 -61.27 -19.70 -1.60
C ALA A 205 -61.82 -18.77 -0.50
N PRO A 206 -62.94 -18.06 -0.75
CA PRO A 206 -63.54 -17.12 0.19
C PRO A 206 -64.00 -17.77 1.50
#